data_AF-A0A8B8HVT7-F1
#
_entry.id   AF-A0A8B8HVT7-F1
#
_cell.length_a   1.000
_cell.length_b   1.000
_cell.length_c   1.000
_cell.angle_alpha   90.00
_cell.angle_beta   90.00
_cell.angle_gamma   90.00
#
_symmetry.space_group_name_H-M   'P 1'
#
loop_
_entity.id
_entity.type
_entity.pdbx_description
1 polymer ?
#
loop_
_entity_poly.entity_id
_entity_poly.type
_entity_poly.pdbx_seq_one_letter_code
_entity_poly.pdbx_strand_id
1 'polypeptide(L)'
;MKPDQEVKDEKEDVVTGDVIGDTAYSERFVLKLLLKFANLDTLKDEIQENTFEEDLCTLWDMTAERDVVLFLQKHDVLSLFNFAWPSIIESPRIIEILIGIIGNMCCQKEAAQALLKMDAFLTLLLEYTKSEDSLIIIQLLRLVNSSLFLADDSLIAIWIEIFIKIGYSSALYFILNNSSNKDLIITGLENFNTICSYCNTGQLRTRFFGHFVTSEAIEALATAFTEIAVNQKHSCGRDELERVFIISLQITLNLVGFDKSYEVFKDNKLDALKIISVVFTYYENKFVNQKEIDMDLVDIIDSTITLVKVLETSSICDHEQYFVQSYNMWVTLSSIDKTDSNGGSSFEIDDKEELQEFSKKMKASLSALIFNYIEKCSNENLLKAIDKIGKNYDDIFSLVEDESLSKAVSDRASNYRTRLKETENC
;
A
#
# COMPACT_ATOMS: atom_id res chain seq x y z
N MET A 1 15.55 51.69 58.88
CA MET A 1 14.37 52.19 58.14
C MET A 1 14.38 51.61 56.74
N LYS A 2 13.53 50.60 56.55
CA LYS A 2 12.80 50.14 55.35
C LYS A 2 12.56 48.63 55.55
N PRO A 3 11.31 48.17 55.69
CA PRO A 3 11.01 46.75 55.78
C PRO A 3 10.93 46.12 54.38
N ASP A 4 11.12 44.81 54.42
CA ASP A 4 11.22 43.86 53.32
C ASP A 4 10.00 43.87 52.38
N GLN A 5 10.26 43.83 51.07
CA GLN A 5 9.28 43.41 50.08
C GLN A 5 9.51 41.93 49.79
N GLU A 6 8.63 41.10 50.36
CA GLU A 6 8.42 39.72 49.98
C GLU A 6 8.14 39.64 48.47
N VAL A 7 8.98 38.90 47.76
CA VAL A 7 8.67 38.37 46.44
C VAL A 7 7.56 37.34 46.65
N LYS A 8 6.32 37.73 46.35
CA LYS A 8 5.24 36.75 46.15
C LYS A 8 5.36 36.22 44.73
N ASP A 9 5.81 34.97 44.65
CA ASP A 9 5.52 34.08 43.53
C ASP A 9 4.00 34.02 43.33
N GLU A 10 3.47 34.84 42.43
CA GLU A 10 2.18 34.58 41.82
C GLU A 10 2.37 33.41 40.85
N LYS A 11 2.28 32.20 41.41
CA LYS A 11 1.75 31.08 40.64
C LYS A 11 0.34 31.50 40.23
N GLU A 12 0.19 31.95 39.00
CA GLU A 12 -1.09 31.87 38.31
C GLU A 12 -1.48 30.39 38.30
N ASP A 13 -2.26 29.98 39.32
CA ASP A 13 -3.16 28.85 39.21
C ASP A 13 -4.12 29.21 38.07
N VAL A 14 -3.71 28.88 36.84
CA VAL A 14 -4.62 28.77 35.71
C VAL A 14 -5.73 27.85 36.20
N VAL A 15 -6.96 28.35 36.22
CA VAL A 15 -8.14 27.55 36.49
C VAL A 15 -8.13 26.43 35.45
N THR A 16 -7.58 25.27 35.82
CA THR A 16 -7.61 24.01 35.06
C THR A 16 -9.06 23.51 35.11
N GLY A 17 -9.94 24.25 34.45
CA GLY A 17 -11.37 24.03 34.42
C GLY A 17 -11.71 23.17 33.22
N ASP A 18 -12.44 22.07 33.44
CA ASP A 18 -13.16 21.27 32.44
C ASP A 18 -12.51 21.19 31.04
N VAL A 19 -11.21 20.89 30.99
CA VAL A 19 -10.45 20.72 29.75
C VAL A 19 -9.60 19.45 29.80
N ILE A 20 -9.51 18.73 28.69
CA ILE A 20 -8.69 17.53 28.56
C ILE A 20 -7.29 17.92 28.08
N GLY A 21 -6.29 17.78 28.94
CA GLY A 21 -4.89 18.09 28.60
C GLY A 21 -4.72 19.52 28.12
N ASP A 22 -4.04 19.70 26.99
CA ASP A 22 -3.80 20.99 26.35
C ASP A 22 -4.86 21.35 25.29
N THR A 23 -5.97 20.61 25.24
CA THR A 23 -7.05 20.81 24.27
C THR A 23 -8.16 21.73 24.81
N ALA A 24 -9.04 22.21 23.93
CA ALA A 24 -10.24 22.94 24.31
C ALA A 24 -11.45 22.04 24.65
N TYR A 25 -11.24 20.72 24.74
CA TYR A 25 -12.30 19.73 24.85
C TYR A 25 -12.74 19.49 26.30
N SER A 26 -14.04 19.40 26.55
CA SER A 26 -14.63 19.25 27.90
C SER A 26 -14.51 17.83 28.45
N GLU A 27 -13.90 17.67 29.64
CA GLU A 27 -13.88 16.41 30.38
C GLU A 27 -15.30 15.96 30.74
N ARG A 28 -16.15 16.88 31.19
CA ARG A 28 -17.54 16.59 31.59
C ARG A 28 -18.39 16.07 30.44
N PHE A 29 -18.19 16.59 29.23
CA PHE A 29 -18.86 16.07 28.04
C PHE A 29 -18.51 14.59 27.84
N VAL A 30 -17.21 14.27 27.79
CA VAL A 30 -16.75 12.90 27.59
C VAL A 30 -17.22 11.99 28.71
N LEU A 31 -17.08 12.39 29.98
CA LEU A 31 -17.50 11.57 31.12
C LEU A 31 -19.01 11.30 31.12
N LYS A 32 -19.84 12.28 30.77
CA LYS A 32 -21.30 12.06 30.62
C LYS A 32 -21.59 11.06 29.53
N LEU A 33 -20.87 11.13 28.41
CA LEU A 33 -21.00 10.17 27.32
C LEU A 33 -20.57 8.76 27.76
N LEU A 34 -19.47 8.63 28.48
CA LEU A 34 -19.02 7.33 29.03
C LEU A 34 -20.05 6.73 30.02
N LEU A 35 -20.70 7.55 30.84
CA LEU A 35 -21.74 7.05 31.75
C LEU A 35 -22.92 6.39 31.03
N LYS A 36 -23.23 6.83 29.80
CA LYS A 36 -24.28 6.22 28.97
C LYS A 36 -23.94 4.77 28.61
N PHE A 37 -22.67 4.49 28.26
CA PHE A 37 -22.22 3.13 27.99
C PHE A 37 -22.27 2.20 29.22
N ALA A 38 -22.18 2.75 30.43
CA ALA A 38 -22.27 1.98 31.66
C ALA A 38 -23.73 1.60 32.02
N ASN A 39 -24.73 2.27 31.43
CA ASN A 39 -26.14 2.05 31.70
C ASN A 39 -26.87 1.56 30.44
N LEU A 40 -26.86 0.24 30.24
CA LEU A 40 -27.36 -0.40 29.01
C LEU A 40 -28.85 -0.16 28.73
N ASP A 41 -29.68 -0.01 29.78
CA ASP A 41 -31.11 0.24 29.61
C ASP A 41 -31.34 1.64 29.01
N THR A 42 -30.69 2.66 29.56
CA THR A 42 -30.73 4.02 29.03
C THR A 42 -30.05 4.13 27.67
N LEU A 43 -28.95 3.40 27.46
CA LEU A 43 -28.24 3.39 26.19
C LEU A 43 -29.14 2.95 25.03
N LYS A 44 -29.97 1.92 25.22
CA LYS A 44 -30.89 1.44 24.18
C LYS A 44 -31.92 2.48 23.78
N ASP A 45 -32.48 3.20 24.76
CA ASP A 45 -33.44 4.26 24.50
C ASP A 45 -32.78 5.42 23.74
N GLU A 46 -31.58 5.84 24.16
CA GLU A 46 -30.86 6.94 23.51
C GLU A 46 -30.39 6.63 22.09
N ILE A 47 -30.04 5.37 21.81
CA ILE A 47 -29.70 4.91 20.45
C ILE A 47 -30.89 5.07 19.51
N GLN A 48 -32.12 4.85 19.98
CA GLN A 48 -33.33 5.03 19.18
C GLN A 48 -33.64 6.50 18.91
N GLU A 49 -33.18 7.41 19.77
CA GLU A 49 -33.45 8.85 19.70
C GLU A 49 -32.41 9.64 18.88
N ASN A 50 -31.43 8.98 18.24
CA ASN A 50 -30.33 9.55 17.42
C ASN A 50 -29.37 10.54 18.12
N THR A 51 -29.75 11.11 19.27
CA THR A 51 -28.90 12.07 20.03
C THR A 51 -27.57 11.46 20.47
N PHE A 52 -27.55 10.15 20.73
CA PHE A 52 -26.32 9.43 21.08
C PHE A 52 -25.31 9.36 19.93
N GLU A 53 -25.79 9.28 18.68
CA GLU A 53 -24.91 9.24 17.51
C GLU A 53 -24.14 10.56 17.34
N GLU A 54 -24.81 11.70 17.53
CA GLU A 54 -24.19 13.04 17.43
C GLU A 54 -23.10 13.24 18.49
N ASP A 55 -23.37 12.82 19.73
CA ASP A 55 -22.39 12.84 20.81
C ASP A 55 -21.17 11.96 20.46
N LEU A 56 -21.40 10.79 19.85
CA LEU A 56 -20.32 9.88 19.44
C LEU A 56 -19.52 10.40 18.25
N CYS A 57 -20.14 11.04 17.27
CA CYS A 57 -19.42 11.70 16.17
C CYS A 57 -18.49 12.78 16.72
N THR A 58 -18.98 13.57 17.67
CA THR A 58 -18.16 14.57 18.35
C THR A 58 -16.97 13.91 19.06
N LEU A 59 -17.20 12.82 19.80
CA LEU A 59 -16.11 12.09 20.44
C LEU A 59 -15.11 11.51 19.43
N TRP A 60 -15.58 11.02 18.29
CA TRP A 60 -14.71 10.53 17.22
C TRP A 60 -13.78 11.62 16.71
N ASP A 61 -14.30 12.81 16.41
CA ASP A 61 -13.46 13.95 16.00
C ASP A 61 -12.43 14.31 17.08
N MET A 62 -12.84 14.31 18.35
CA MET A 62 -11.95 14.60 19.48
C MET A 62 -10.80 13.59 19.60
N THR A 63 -11.03 12.32 19.27
CA THR A 63 -10.01 11.26 19.38
C THR A 63 -8.85 11.38 18.39
N ALA A 64 -8.91 12.33 17.46
CA ALA A 64 -7.73 12.74 16.68
C ALA A 64 -6.63 13.32 17.58
N GLU A 65 -7.00 13.93 18.71
CA GLU A 65 -6.06 14.51 19.67
C GLU A 65 -5.55 13.48 20.67
N ARG A 66 -4.22 13.43 20.85
CA ARG A 66 -3.55 12.48 21.75
C ARG A 66 -4.04 12.60 23.20
N ASP A 67 -4.26 13.80 23.70
CA ASP A 67 -4.68 14.02 25.10
C ASP A 67 -6.06 13.43 25.37
N VAL A 68 -6.96 13.45 24.39
CA VAL A 68 -8.29 12.83 24.48
C VAL A 68 -8.14 11.31 24.54
N VAL A 69 -7.27 10.71 23.72
CA VAL A 69 -7.00 9.27 23.77
C VAL A 69 -6.46 8.86 25.15
N LEU A 70 -5.48 9.61 25.69
CA LEU A 70 -4.92 9.34 27.01
C LEU A 70 -5.99 9.46 28.12
N PHE A 71 -6.86 10.45 28.03
CA PHE A 71 -8.00 10.60 28.93
C PHE A 71 -8.96 9.40 28.86
N LEU A 72 -9.33 8.97 27.66
CA LEU A 72 -10.17 7.79 27.45
C LEU A 72 -9.55 6.50 28.00
N GLN A 73 -8.24 6.33 27.84
CA GLN A 73 -7.51 5.19 28.41
C GLN A 73 -7.52 5.18 29.94
N LYS A 74 -7.37 6.35 30.58
CA LYS A 74 -7.47 6.49 32.04
C LYS A 74 -8.84 6.03 32.57
N HIS A 75 -9.87 6.05 31.73
CA HIS A 75 -11.22 5.63 32.05
C HIS A 75 -11.60 4.24 31.50
N ASP A 76 -10.61 3.43 31.08
CA ASP A 76 -10.80 2.05 30.60
C ASP A 76 -11.88 1.91 29.50
N VAL A 77 -11.95 2.88 28.58
CA VAL A 77 -13.05 2.95 27.60
C VAL A 77 -13.18 1.71 26.72
N LEU A 78 -12.08 1.00 26.42
CA LEU A 78 -12.14 -0.23 25.62
C LEU A 78 -12.93 -1.34 26.34
N SER A 79 -12.75 -1.47 27.66
CA SER A 79 -13.52 -2.40 28.48
C SER A 79 -14.99 -2.01 28.51
N LEU A 80 -15.27 -0.72 28.55
CA LEU A 80 -16.62 -0.17 28.53
C LEU A 80 -17.33 -0.40 27.19
N PHE A 81 -16.65 -0.19 26.06
CA PHE A 81 -17.16 -0.52 24.73
C PHE A 81 -17.43 -2.01 24.58
N ASN A 82 -16.52 -2.87 25.05
CA ASN A 82 -16.73 -4.31 25.04
C ASN A 82 -17.97 -4.72 25.87
N PHE A 83 -18.16 -4.10 27.04
CA PHE A 83 -19.35 -4.32 27.88
C PHE A 83 -20.64 -3.88 27.19
N ALA A 84 -20.63 -2.73 26.52
CA ALA A 84 -21.80 -2.17 25.86
C ALA A 84 -22.08 -2.76 24.47
N TRP A 85 -21.11 -3.47 23.87
CA TRP A 85 -21.19 -4.00 22.51
C TRP A 85 -22.49 -4.74 22.17
N PRO A 86 -23.02 -5.63 23.05
CA PRO A 86 -24.26 -6.35 22.75
C PRO A 86 -25.50 -5.44 22.60
N SER A 87 -25.47 -4.22 23.15
CA SER A 87 -26.59 -3.27 23.08
C SER A 87 -26.54 -2.36 21.85
N ILE A 88 -25.38 -2.26 21.20
CA ILE A 88 -25.15 -1.38 20.03
C ILE A 88 -25.13 -2.14 18.71
N ILE A 89 -25.11 -3.48 18.74
CA ILE A 89 -24.89 -4.33 17.57
C ILE A 89 -25.94 -4.14 16.46
N GLU A 90 -27.10 -3.58 16.80
CA GLU A 90 -28.21 -3.31 15.87
C GLU A 90 -28.06 -2.00 15.10
N SER A 91 -27.07 -1.15 15.42
CA SER A 91 -26.83 0.12 14.73
C SER A 91 -25.50 0.12 13.98
N PRO A 92 -25.52 -0.11 12.65
CA PRO A 92 -24.31 -0.09 11.81
C PRO A 92 -23.51 1.21 11.94
N ARG A 93 -24.20 2.34 12.04
CA ARG A 93 -23.58 3.66 12.17
C ARG A 93 -22.84 3.83 13.49
N ILE A 94 -23.40 3.34 14.61
CA ILE A 94 -22.71 3.38 15.90
C ILE A 94 -21.50 2.44 15.90
N ILE A 95 -21.62 1.26 15.30
CA ILE A 95 -20.49 0.32 15.15
C ILE A 95 -19.36 0.99 14.37
N GLU A 96 -19.67 1.61 13.23
CA GLU A 96 -18.71 2.35 12.41
C GLU A 96 -17.97 3.40 13.25
N ILE A 97 -18.71 4.26 13.95
CA ILE A 97 -18.14 5.34 14.76
C ILE A 97 -17.25 4.78 15.88
N LEU A 98 -17.68 3.73 16.57
CA LEU A 98 -16.89 3.13 17.65
C LEU A 98 -15.62 2.46 17.15
N ILE A 99 -15.67 1.73 16.04
CA ILE A 99 -14.46 1.17 15.42
C ILE A 99 -13.53 2.32 15.00
N GLY A 100 -14.08 3.41 14.47
CA GLY A 100 -13.33 4.64 14.15
C GLY A 100 -12.63 5.25 15.36
N ILE A 101 -13.33 5.38 16.50
CA ILE A 101 -12.75 5.85 17.77
C ILE A 101 -11.64 4.91 18.23
N ILE A 102 -11.88 3.59 18.25
CA ILE A 102 -10.86 2.61 18.65
C ILE A 102 -9.65 2.67 17.70
N GLY A 103 -9.88 2.86 16.39
CA GLY A 103 -8.84 3.03 15.38
C GLY A 103 -7.94 4.22 15.66
N ASN A 104 -8.53 5.39 15.95
CA ASN A 104 -7.79 6.59 16.36
C ASN A 104 -7.04 6.36 17.68
N MET A 105 -7.66 5.70 18.66
CA MET A 105 -6.99 5.35 19.91
C MET A 105 -5.77 4.47 19.66
N CYS A 106 -5.87 3.48 18.77
CA CYS A 106 -4.79 2.55 18.43
C CYS A 106 -3.62 3.21 17.68
N CYS A 107 -3.70 4.50 17.34
CA CYS A 107 -2.53 5.30 16.97
C CYS A 107 -1.62 5.61 18.18
N GLN A 108 -2.01 5.22 19.39
CA GLN A 108 -1.17 5.22 20.59
C GLN A 108 -0.80 3.78 20.96
N LYS A 109 0.50 3.52 21.16
CA LYS A 109 1.03 2.17 21.40
C LYS A 109 0.36 1.46 22.57
N GLU A 110 0.10 2.20 23.65
CA GLU A 110 -0.52 1.69 24.87
C GLU A 110 -1.96 1.22 24.62
N ALA A 111 -2.71 1.91 23.74
CA ALA A 111 -4.09 1.57 23.43
C ALA A 111 -4.16 0.34 22.52
N ALA A 112 -3.30 0.28 21.48
CA ALA A 112 -3.18 -0.89 20.62
C ALA A 112 -2.81 -2.15 21.43
N GLN A 113 -1.87 -2.02 22.37
CA GLN A 113 -1.51 -3.11 23.28
C GLN A 113 -2.64 -3.51 24.23
N ALA A 114 -3.44 -2.56 24.70
CA ALA A 114 -4.61 -2.85 25.54
C ALA A 114 -5.66 -3.64 24.75
N LEU A 115 -5.96 -3.23 23.51
CA LEU A 115 -6.90 -3.92 22.64
C LEU A 115 -6.44 -5.36 22.32
N LEU A 116 -5.16 -5.56 22.00
CA LEU A 116 -4.59 -6.89 21.73
C LEU A 116 -4.71 -7.86 22.91
N LYS A 117 -4.74 -7.36 24.15
CA LYS A 117 -4.96 -8.19 25.35
C LYS A 117 -6.42 -8.62 25.51
N MET A 118 -7.35 -8.00 24.78
CA MET A 118 -8.77 -8.31 24.78
C MET A 118 -9.13 -9.25 23.61
N ASP A 119 -8.50 -10.44 23.52
CA ASP A 119 -8.62 -11.38 22.38
C ASP A 119 -10.06 -11.60 21.90
N ALA A 120 -11.00 -11.82 22.83
CA ALA A 120 -12.40 -12.04 22.49
C ALA A 120 -13.06 -10.82 21.85
N PHE A 121 -12.76 -9.62 22.36
CA PHE A 121 -13.29 -8.37 21.82
C PHE A 121 -12.65 -8.04 20.47
N LEU A 122 -11.33 -8.19 20.34
CA LEU A 122 -10.67 -7.99 19.05
C LEU A 122 -11.14 -9.00 18.00
N THR A 123 -11.31 -10.27 18.36
CA THR A 123 -11.89 -11.28 17.47
C THR A 123 -13.29 -10.85 17.01
N LEU A 124 -14.13 -10.39 17.95
CA LEU A 124 -15.47 -9.88 17.64
C LEU A 124 -15.44 -8.69 16.67
N LEU A 125 -14.53 -7.72 16.86
CA LEU A 125 -14.36 -6.59 15.95
C LEU A 125 -13.95 -7.06 14.55
N LEU A 126 -13.02 -8.01 14.45
CA LEU A 126 -12.54 -8.50 13.17
C LEU A 126 -13.57 -9.34 12.40
N GLU A 127 -14.58 -9.91 13.05
CA GLU A 127 -15.69 -10.58 12.34
C GLU A 127 -16.48 -9.59 11.45
N TYR A 128 -16.42 -8.28 11.73
CA TYR A 128 -17.02 -7.26 10.86
C TYR A 128 -16.32 -7.09 9.51
N THR A 129 -15.19 -7.76 9.23
CA THR A 129 -14.68 -7.85 7.84
C THR A 129 -15.68 -8.53 6.90
N LYS A 130 -16.66 -9.27 7.45
CA LYS A 130 -17.74 -9.94 6.73
C LYS A 130 -19.04 -9.11 6.66
N SER A 131 -19.01 -7.86 7.13
CA SER A 131 -20.15 -6.95 7.08
C SER A 131 -20.52 -6.61 5.63
N GLU A 132 -21.79 -6.28 5.40
CA GLU A 132 -22.23 -5.69 4.11
C GLU A 132 -22.03 -4.16 4.09
N ASP A 133 -21.77 -3.55 5.26
CA ASP A 133 -21.56 -2.11 5.39
C ASP A 133 -20.11 -1.74 5.09
N SER A 134 -19.90 -1.00 4.00
CA SER A 134 -18.56 -0.58 3.57
C SER A 134 -17.86 0.35 4.55
N LEU A 135 -18.61 1.20 5.27
CA LEU A 135 -18.00 2.17 6.19
C LEU A 135 -17.46 1.48 7.43
N ILE A 136 -18.20 0.48 7.95
CA ILE A 136 -17.71 -0.37 9.05
C ILE A 136 -16.41 -1.05 8.64
N ILE A 137 -16.36 -1.65 7.45
CA ILE A 137 -15.17 -2.35 6.97
C ILE A 137 -14.00 -1.38 6.82
N ILE A 138 -14.22 -0.19 6.23
CA ILE A 138 -13.17 0.83 6.10
C ILE A 138 -12.55 1.17 7.46
N GLN A 139 -13.37 1.43 8.49
CA GLN A 139 -12.83 1.74 9.82
C GLN A 139 -12.09 0.55 10.44
N LEU A 140 -12.56 -0.67 10.22
CA LEU A 140 -11.91 -1.88 10.71
C LEU A 140 -10.53 -2.09 10.07
N LEU A 141 -10.42 -1.92 8.76
CA LEU A 141 -9.15 -2.02 8.03
C LEU A 141 -8.16 -0.93 8.48
N ARG A 142 -8.64 0.30 8.72
CA ARG A 142 -7.84 1.40 9.29
C ARG A 142 -7.32 1.06 10.69
N LEU A 143 -8.17 0.50 11.55
CA LEU A 143 -7.77 0.04 12.89
C LEU A 143 -6.65 -1.01 12.81
N VAL A 144 -6.76 -1.98 11.91
CA VAL A 144 -5.70 -2.98 11.68
C VAL A 144 -4.40 -2.30 11.23
N ASN A 145 -4.47 -1.36 10.28
CA ASN A 145 -3.29 -0.65 9.79
C ASN A 145 -2.57 0.12 10.91
N SER A 146 -3.31 0.93 11.66
CA SER A 146 -2.75 1.71 12.79
C SER A 146 -2.11 0.80 13.84
N SER A 147 -2.74 -0.35 14.12
CA SER A 147 -2.26 -1.29 15.12
C SER A 147 -0.98 -2.03 14.67
N LEU A 148 -0.88 -2.40 13.39
CA LEU A 148 0.32 -3.06 12.85
C LEU A 148 1.50 -2.09 12.76
N PHE A 149 1.27 -0.83 12.40
CA PHE A 149 2.31 0.19 12.28
C PHE A 149 3.10 0.42 13.59
N LEU A 150 2.43 0.29 14.74
CA LEU A 150 3.03 0.52 16.06
C LEU A 150 3.47 -0.77 16.77
N ALA A 151 3.20 -1.93 16.18
CA ALA A 151 3.46 -3.22 16.78
C ALA A 151 4.94 -3.63 16.63
N ASP A 152 5.52 -4.12 17.72
CA ASP A 152 6.80 -4.83 17.66
C ASP A 152 6.58 -6.30 17.24
N ASP A 153 7.67 -7.00 16.94
CA ASP A 153 7.63 -8.40 16.45
C ASP A 153 6.79 -9.34 17.32
N SER A 154 6.73 -9.09 18.64
CA SER A 154 5.93 -9.92 19.56
C SER A 154 4.44 -9.70 19.39
N LEU A 155 4.02 -8.46 19.12
CA LEU A 155 2.63 -8.09 18.88
C LEU A 155 2.18 -8.49 17.47
N ILE A 156 3.06 -8.36 16.46
CA ILE A 156 2.78 -8.83 15.09
C ILE A 156 2.51 -10.35 15.10
N ALA A 157 3.25 -11.11 15.91
CA ALA A 157 3.00 -12.55 16.06
C ALA A 157 1.58 -12.86 16.55
N ILE A 158 1.04 -12.06 17.48
CA ILE A 158 -0.34 -12.21 17.98
C ILE A 158 -1.34 -11.89 16.86
N TRP A 159 -1.12 -10.79 16.12
CA TRP A 159 -1.97 -10.43 14.98
C TRP A 159 -2.06 -11.55 13.94
N ILE A 160 -0.93 -12.17 13.59
CA ILE A 160 -0.91 -13.28 12.63
C ILE A 160 -1.72 -14.48 13.13
N GLU A 161 -1.64 -14.83 14.41
CA GLU A 161 -2.48 -15.91 14.96
C GLU A 161 -3.97 -15.59 14.87
N ILE A 162 -4.35 -14.35 15.14
CA ILE A 162 -5.75 -13.91 15.05
C ILE A 162 -6.22 -13.94 13.59
N PHE A 163 -5.43 -13.44 12.64
CA PHE A 163 -5.76 -13.48 11.20
C PHE A 163 -6.01 -14.91 10.73
N ILE A 164 -5.13 -15.84 11.12
CA ILE A 164 -5.28 -17.27 10.81
C ILE A 164 -6.57 -17.84 11.42
N LYS A 165 -6.84 -17.53 12.70
CA LYS A 165 -8.01 -18.01 13.44
C LYS A 165 -9.33 -17.64 12.76
N ILE A 166 -9.44 -16.42 12.22
CA ILE A 166 -10.69 -15.91 11.65
C ILE A 166 -10.81 -16.07 10.13
N GLY A 167 -9.73 -16.51 9.45
CA GLY A 167 -9.72 -16.59 7.99
C GLY A 167 -9.61 -15.21 7.32
N TYR A 168 -8.79 -14.31 7.87
CA TYR A 168 -8.78 -12.90 7.45
C TYR A 168 -8.43 -12.71 5.97
N SER A 169 -7.48 -13.49 5.43
CA SER A 169 -7.11 -13.40 4.02
C SER A 169 -8.30 -13.64 3.08
N SER A 170 -9.15 -14.63 3.37
CA SER A 170 -10.36 -14.90 2.58
C SER A 170 -11.35 -13.73 2.61
N ALA A 171 -11.54 -13.08 3.77
CA ALA A 171 -12.39 -11.90 3.86
C ALA A 171 -11.80 -10.71 3.07
N LEU A 172 -10.49 -10.49 3.17
CA LEU A 172 -9.80 -9.45 2.42
C LEU A 172 -9.90 -9.68 0.90
N TYR A 173 -9.68 -10.90 0.42
CA TYR A 173 -9.80 -11.22 -1.00
C TYR A 173 -11.23 -11.08 -1.50
N PHE A 174 -12.23 -11.47 -0.69
CA PHE A 174 -13.62 -11.25 -1.02
C PHE A 174 -13.94 -9.76 -1.22
N ILE A 175 -13.45 -8.88 -0.33
CA ILE A 175 -13.61 -7.42 -0.45
C ILE A 175 -12.98 -6.93 -1.76
N LEU A 176 -11.74 -7.31 -2.04
CA LEU A 176 -10.99 -6.89 -3.23
C LEU A 176 -11.59 -7.42 -4.55
N ASN A 177 -12.21 -8.60 -4.53
CA ASN A 177 -12.86 -9.18 -5.70
C ASN A 177 -14.25 -8.61 -6.00
N ASN A 178 -15.00 -8.20 -4.98
CA ASN A 178 -16.45 -7.98 -5.11
C ASN A 178 -16.92 -6.55 -4.82
N SER A 179 -16.09 -5.70 -4.21
CA SER A 179 -16.46 -4.31 -3.95
C SER A 179 -16.44 -3.48 -5.24
N SER A 180 -17.39 -2.55 -5.35
CA SER A 180 -17.35 -1.42 -6.29
C SER A 180 -17.17 -0.08 -5.59
N ASN A 181 -17.14 -0.07 -4.25
CA ASN A 181 -16.90 1.12 -3.46
C ASN A 181 -15.40 1.48 -3.50
N LYS A 182 -15.08 2.63 -4.12
CA LYS A 182 -13.72 3.12 -4.33
C LYS A 182 -12.91 3.17 -3.04
N ASP A 183 -13.45 3.81 -2.01
CA ASP A 183 -12.74 4.06 -0.75
C ASP A 183 -12.48 2.74 0.00
N LEU A 184 -13.42 1.79 -0.06
CA LEU A 184 -13.24 0.46 0.50
C LEU A 184 -12.14 -0.32 -0.23
N ILE A 185 -12.10 -0.27 -1.57
CA ILE A 185 -11.07 -0.98 -2.35
C ILE A 185 -9.68 -0.40 -2.04
N ILE A 186 -9.54 0.93 -2.05
CA ILE A 186 -8.27 1.60 -1.75
C ILE A 186 -7.81 1.25 -0.33
N THR A 187 -8.71 1.33 0.65
CA THR A 187 -8.40 0.95 2.04
C THR A 187 -8.02 -0.54 2.14
N GLY A 188 -8.68 -1.41 1.38
CA GLY A 188 -8.35 -2.84 1.27
C GLY A 188 -6.95 -3.09 0.71
N LEU A 189 -6.57 -2.37 -0.37
CA LEU A 189 -5.23 -2.46 -0.95
C LEU A 189 -4.16 -1.95 0.03
N GLU A 190 -4.41 -0.84 0.71
CA GLU A 190 -3.51 -0.32 1.74
C GLU A 190 -3.35 -1.29 2.92
N ASN A 191 -4.45 -1.92 3.33
CA ASN A 191 -4.42 -2.94 4.38
C ASN A 191 -3.62 -4.17 3.94
N PHE A 192 -3.83 -4.66 2.73
CA PHE A 192 -3.05 -5.79 2.22
C PHE A 192 -1.56 -5.45 2.13
N ASN A 193 -1.21 -4.26 1.63
CA ASN A 193 0.18 -3.81 1.59
C ASN A 193 0.81 -3.69 2.99
N THR A 194 0.04 -3.20 3.97
CA THR A 194 0.48 -3.10 5.37
C THR A 194 0.75 -4.49 5.94
N ILE A 195 -0.18 -5.44 5.77
CA ILE A 195 0.02 -6.82 6.21
C ILE A 195 1.24 -7.45 5.53
N CYS A 196 1.40 -7.27 4.22
CA CYS A 196 2.59 -7.73 3.50
C CYS A 196 3.89 -7.14 4.10
N SER A 197 3.89 -5.85 4.43
CA SER A 197 5.09 -5.16 4.91
C SER A 197 5.49 -5.56 6.33
N TYR A 198 4.52 -5.69 7.24
CA TYR A 198 4.79 -5.93 8.67
C TYR A 198 4.78 -7.42 9.05
N CYS A 199 3.95 -8.24 8.39
CA CYS A 199 3.78 -9.64 8.76
C CYS A 199 4.69 -10.60 7.96
N ASN A 200 5.22 -10.19 6.80
CA ASN A 200 6.14 -11.00 5.99
C ASN A 200 7.60 -10.87 6.49
N THR A 201 7.84 -11.17 7.76
CA THR A 201 9.14 -10.95 8.41
C THR A 201 9.69 -12.24 9.01
N GLY A 202 11.03 -12.36 9.02
CA GLY A 202 11.84 -13.42 9.64
C GLY A 202 11.09 -14.68 10.10
N GLN A 203 10.72 -14.71 11.38
CA GLN A 203 10.09 -15.86 12.05
C GLN A 203 8.62 -16.11 11.67
N LEU A 204 7.91 -15.09 11.16
CA LEU A 204 6.50 -15.16 10.78
C LEU A 204 6.29 -15.54 9.31
N ARG A 205 7.36 -15.47 8.50
CA ARG A 205 7.36 -15.72 7.07
C ARG A 205 6.62 -17.02 6.66
N THR A 206 6.82 -18.12 7.39
CA THR A 206 6.12 -19.39 7.09
C THR A 206 4.62 -19.33 7.37
N ARG A 207 4.21 -18.66 8.45
CA ARG A 207 2.79 -18.49 8.80
C ARG A 207 2.10 -17.53 7.83
N PHE A 208 2.77 -16.43 7.49
CA PHE A 208 2.33 -15.51 6.46
C PHE A 208 2.13 -16.24 5.12
N PHE A 209 3.10 -17.04 4.67
CA PHE A 209 2.99 -17.83 3.45
C PHE A 209 1.76 -18.73 3.48
N GLY A 210 1.58 -19.50 4.57
CA GLY A 210 0.46 -20.43 4.70
C GLY A 210 -0.93 -19.78 4.73
N HIS A 211 -1.02 -18.48 5.01
CA HIS A 211 -2.30 -17.78 5.15
C HIS A 211 -2.62 -16.78 4.03
N PHE A 212 -1.61 -16.03 3.57
CA PHE A 212 -1.77 -14.93 2.61
C PHE A 212 -1.19 -15.23 1.21
N VAL A 213 -0.46 -16.32 1.03
CA VAL A 213 0.13 -16.67 -0.27
C VAL A 213 -0.68 -17.82 -0.88
N THR A 214 -1.80 -17.46 -1.50
CA THR A 214 -2.72 -18.36 -2.21
C THR A 214 -2.93 -17.86 -3.64
N SER A 215 -3.36 -18.71 -4.58
CA SER A 215 -3.63 -18.31 -5.96
C SER A 215 -4.65 -17.16 -6.08
N GLU A 216 -5.62 -17.10 -5.15
CA GLU A 216 -6.62 -16.04 -5.08
C GLU A 216 -6.00 -14.66 -4.76
N ALA A 217 -4.84 -14.60 -4.13
CA ALA A 217 -4.24 -13.35 -3.66
C ALA A 217 -3.90 -12.38 -4.82
N ILE A 218 -3.25 -12.87 -5.88
CA ILE A 218 -2.90 -12.05 -7.04
C ILE A 218 -4.14 -11.78 -7.91
N GLU A 219 -5.05 -12.75 -8.02
CA GLU A 219 -6.33 -12.56 -8.71
C GLU A 219 -7.14 -11.43 -8.08
N ALA A 220 -7.33 -11.47 -6.76
CA ALA A 220 -8.05 -10.44 -6.00
C ALA A 220 -7.37 -9.07 -6.09
N LEU A 221 -6.05 -9.04 -5.99
CA LEU A 221 -5.27 -7.82 -6.19
C LEU A 221 -5.49 -7.23 -7.59
N ALA A 222 -5.40 -8.04 -8.64
CA ALA A 222 -5.56 -7.59 -10.01
C ALA A 222 -7.00 -7.12 -10.32
N THR A 223 -8.00 -7.77 -9.73
CA THR A 223 -9.41 -7.35 -9.81
C THR A 223 -9.61 -5.96 -9.19
N ALA A 224 -9.21 -5.78 -7.92
CA ALA A 224 -9.28 -4.50 -7.22
C ALA A 224 -8.49 -3.40 -7.95
N PHE A 225 -7.27 -3.72 -8.36
CA PHE A 225 -6.42 -2.81 -9.14
C PHE A 225 -7.11 -2.38 -10.43
N THR A 226 -7.71 -3.31 -11.18
CA THR A 226 -8.42 -2.99 -12.42
C THR A 226 -9.60 -2.06 -12.16
N GLU A 227 -10.36 -2.35 -11.11
CA GLU A 227 -11.53 -1.54 -10.76
C GLU A 227 -11.13 -0.08 -10.52
N ILE A 228 -10.05 0.16 -9.78
CA ILE A 228 -9.56 1.52 -9.52
C ILE A 228 -8.81 2.12 -10.71
N ALA A 229 -7.80 1.44 -11.23
CA ALA A 229 -6.86 1.97 -12.20
C ALA A 229 -7.40 2.08 -13.63
N VAL A 230 -8.45 1.31 -13.95
CA VAL A 230 -9.02 1.22 -15.30
C VAL A 230 -10.46 1.69 -15.29
N ASN A 231 -11.33 1.08 -14.48
CA ASN A 231 -12.76 1.35 -14.54
C ASN A 231 -13.11 2.70 -13.87
N GLN A 232 -12.49 2.99 -12.74
CA GLN A 232 -12.72 4.19 -11.92
C GLN A 232 -11.58 5.22 -11.99
N LYS A 233 -10.70 5.13 -13.00
CA LYS A 233 -9.55 6.02 -13.14
C LYS A 233 -9.89 7.52 -13.05
N HIS A 234 -11.06 7.91 -13.56
CA HIS A 234 -11.53 9.30 -13.62
C HIS A 234 -12.05 9.85 -12.29
N SER A 235 -12.38 8.97 -11.33
CA SER A 235 -12.82 9.35 -9.97
C SER A 235 -11.66 9.36 -8.96
N CYS A 236 -10.45 9.02 -9.40
CA CYS A 236 -9.25 8.99 -8.59
C CYS A 236 -8.42 10.25 -8.80
N GLY A 237 -7.92 10.82 -7.71
CA GLY A 237 -6.88 11.83 -7.77
C GLY A 237 -5.58 11.23 -8.34
N ARG A 238 -4.70 12.07 -8.86
CA ARG A 238 -3.41 11.63 -9.39
C ARG A 238 -2.60 10.86 -8.35
N ASP A 239 -2.41 11.46 -7.17
CA ASP A 239 -1.59 10.89 -6.10
C ASP A 239 -2.20 9.60 -5.55
N GLU A 240 -3.53 9.53 -5.47
CA GLU A 240 -4.28 8.33 -5.08
C GLU A 240 -4.03 7.18 -6.07
N LEU A 241 -4.08 7.48 -7.38
CA LEU A 241 -3.85 6.50 -8.42
C LEU A 241 -2.38 6.01 -8.44
N GLU A 242 -1.41 6.93 -8.34
CA GLU A 242 0.02 6.59 -8.26
C GLU A 242 0.31 5.73 -7.02
N ARG A 243 -0.32 6.05 -5.88
CA ARG A 243 -0.24 5.21 -4.68
C ARG A 243 -0.77 3.80 -4.92
N VAL A 244 -1.92 3.66 -5.59
CA VAL A 244 -2.49 2.35 -5.96
C VAL A 244 -1.53 1.54 -6.83
N PHE A 245 -0.80 2.19 -7.75
CA PHE A 245 0.20 1.53 -8.58
C PHE A 245 1.36 0.97 -7.76
N ILE A 246 1.93 1.81 -6.90
CA ILE A 246 3.08 1.44 -6.07
C ILE A 246 2.70 0.31 -5.12
N ILE A 247 1.61 0.43 -4.36
CA ILE A 247 1.22 -0.60 -3.39
C ILE A 247 0.85 -1.92 -4.09
N SER A 248 0.27 -1.89 -5.29
CA SER A 248 -0.09 -3.11 -6.02
C SER A 248 1.15 -3.87 -6.51
N LEU A 249 2.16 -3.16 -7.01
CA LEU A 249 3.45 -3.77 -7.33
C LEU A 249 4.15 -4.31 -6.08
N GLN A 250 4.13 -3.56 -4.98
CA GLN A 250 4.75 -3.96 -3.72
C GLN A 250 4.09 -5.20 -3.09
N ILE A 251 2.75 -5.29 -3.13
CA ILE A 251 2.02 -6.48 -2.70
C ILE A 251 2.44 -7.66 -3.58
N THR A 252 2.41 -7.51 -4.91
CA THR A 252 2.79 -8.58 -5.83
C THR A 252 4.21 -9.06 -5.55
N LEU A 253 5.15 -8.14 -5.34
CA LEU A 253 6.56 -8.45 -5.03
C LEU A 253 6.69 -9.24 -3.73
N ASN A 254 5.98 -8.82 -2.68
CA ASN A 254 5.95 -9.52 -1.41
C ASN A 254 5.39 -10.94 -1.54
N LEU A 255 4.32 -11.13 -2.33
CA LEU A 255 3.69 -12.44 -2.54
C LEU A 255 4.59 -13.39 -3.33
N VAL A 256 5.32 -12.90 -4.33
CA VAL A 256 6.19 -13.76 -5.16
C VAL A 256 7.58 -14.01 -4.55
N GLY A 257 7.90 -13.36 -3.43
CA GLY A 257 9.21 -13.46 -2.80
C GLY A 257 9.56 -14.79 -2.11
N PHE A 258 8.80 -15.87 -2.33
CA PHE A 258 9.05 -17.18 -1.71
C PHE A 258 9.45 -18.22 -2.76
N ASP A 259 10.30 -19.17 -2.37
CA ASP A 259 10.79 -20.23 -3.26
C ASP A 259 9.65 -21.03 -3.94
N LYS A 260 8.51 -21.19 -3.24
CA LYS A 260 7.32 -21.90 -3.74
C LYS A 260 6.30 -21.00 -4.42
N SER A 261 6.50 -19.69 -4.47
CA SER A 261 5.52 -18.77 -5.05
C SER A 261 5.27 -19.02 -6.53
N TYR A 262 6.27 -19.48 -7.29
CA TYR A 262 6.08 -19.85 -8.70
C TYR A 262 5.03 -20.95 -8.88
N GLU A 263 5.01 -21.95 -7.99
CA GLU A 263 4.04 -23.04 -8.04
C GLU A 263 2.63 -22.55 -7.69
N VAL A 264 2.53 -21.66 -6.70
CA VAL A 264 1.25 -21.08 -6.26
C VAL A 264 0.63 -20.18 -7.33
N PHE A 265 1.44 -19.35 -7.99
CA PHE A 265 0.98 -18.31 -8.92
C PHE A 265 1.17 -18.65 -10.39
N LYS A 266 1.39 -19.93 -10.71
CA LYS A 266 1.61 -20.39 -12.09
C LYS A 266 0.49 -19.94 -13.04
N ASP A 267 -0.75 -19.92 -12.55
CA ASP A 267 -1.94 -19.58 -13.33
C ASP A 267 -2.31 -18.09 -13.23
N ASN A 268 -1.67 -17.32 -12.36
CA ASN A 268 -1.91 -15.89 -12.12
C ASN A 268 -0.95 -14.96 -12.89
N LYS A 269 -0.20 -15.49 -13.86
CA LYS A 269 0.77 -14.69 -14.63
C LYS A 269 0.11 -13.54 -15.40
N LEU A 270 -1.11 -13.76 -15.90
CA LEU A 270 -1.87 -12.73 -16.63
C LEU A 270 -2.35 -11.60 -15.70
N ASP A 271 -2.73 -11.94 -14.47
CA ASP A 271 -3.15 -10.99 -13.45
C ASP A 271 -2.00 -10.03 -13.08
N ALA A 272 -0.81 -10.58 -12.82
CA ALA A 272 0.39 -9.78 -12.56
C ALA A 272 0.80 -8.93 -13.77
N LEU A 273 0.72 -9.49 -15.00
CA LEU A 273 0.99 -8.74 -16.23
C LEU A 273 0.04 -7.56 -16.44
N LYS A 274 -1.23 -7.71 -16.05
CA LYS A 274 -2.22 -6.63 -16.16
C LYS A 274 -1.84 -5.44 -15.29
N ILE A 275 -1.40 -5.70 -14.06
CA ILE A 275 -0.90 -4.66 -13.14
C ILE A 275 0.31 -3.98 -13.77
N ILE A 276 1.34 -4.75 -14.14
CA ILE A 276 2.58 -4.23 -14.74
C ILE A 276 2.27 -3.36 -15.98
N SER A 277 1.40 -3.83 -16.88
CA SER A 277 1.13 -3.16 -18.13
C SER A 277 0.44 -1.80 -17.96
N VAL A 278 -0.52 -1.71 -17.04
CA VAL A 278 -1.21 -0.44 -16.74
C VAL A 278 -0.24 0.54 -16.09
N VAL A 279 0.58 0.08 -15.14
CA VAL A 279 1.60 0.92 -14.48
C VAL A 279 2.61 1.44 -15.50
N PHE A 280 3.16 0.59 -16.36
CA PHE A 280 4.15 0.99 -17.36
C PHE A 280 3.58 1.95 -18.41
N THR A 281 2.33 1.74 -18.83
CA THR A 281 1.65 2.66 -19.75
C THR A 281 1.48 4.04 -19.13
N TYR A 282 1.16 4.10 -17.83
CA TYR A 282 1.05 5.37 -17.12
C TYR A 282 2.39 6.10 -17.02
N TYR A 283 3.42 5.41 -16.54
CA TYR A 283 4.74 6.01 -16.33
C TYR A 283 5.47 6.34 -17.63
N GLU A 284 5.27 5.55 -18.69
CA GLU A 284 5.73 5.94 -20.03
C GLU A 284 5.10 7.26 -20.44
N ASN A 285 3.78 7.42 -20.32
CA ASN A 285 3.13 8.67 -20.70
C ASN A 285 3.58 9.86 -19.82
N LYS A 286 3.70 9.66 -18.51
CA LYS A 286 4.21 10.66 -17.56
C LYS A 286 5.63 11.11 -17.93
N PHE A 287 6.52 10.15 -18.18
CA PHE A 287 7.92 10.43 -18.47
C PHE A 287 8.15 10.93 -19.90
N VAL A 288 7.63 10.22 -20.91
CA VAL A 288 7.90 10.49 -22.34
C VAL A 288 7.10 11.68 -22.86
N ASN A 289 5.80 11.73 -22.58
CA ASN A 289 4.91 12.73 -23.17
C ASN A 289 4.79 13.98 -22.30
N GLN A 290 4.68 13.80 -20.98
CA GLN A 290 4.52 14.92 -20.04
C GLN A 290 5.86 15.47 -19.53
N LYS A 291 6.97 14.74 -19.74
CA LYS A 291 8.32 15.12 -19.29
C LYS A 291 8.42 15.30 -17.78
N GLU A 292 7.64 14.53 -17.04
CA GLU A 292 7.66 14.53 -15.60
C GLU A 292 8.48 13.34 -15.09
N ILE A 293 9.46 13.64 -14.25
CA ILE A 293 10.35 12.64 -13.66
C ILE A 293 9.80 12.24 -12.30
N ASP A 294 9.72 10.94 -12.09
CA ASP A 294 9.33 10.35 -10.81
C ASP A 294 10.56 9.61 -10.26
N MET A 295 10.96 9.97 -9.04
CA MET A 295 12.16 9.40 -8.41
C MET A 295 11.97 7.92 -8.07
N ASP A 296 10.73 7.48 -7.86
CA ASP A 296 10.40 6.09 -7.54
C ASP A 296 10.40 5.19 -8.80
N LEU A 297 10.59 5.76 -9.99
CA LEU A 297 10.50 5.01 -11.26
C LEU A 297 11.57 3.92 -11.36
N VAL A 298 12.76 4.14 -10.80
CA VAL A 298 13.81 3.10 -10.75
C VAL A 298 13.34 1.90 -9.93
N ASP A 299 12.77 2.15 -8.75
CA ASP A 299 12.27 1.09 -7.86
C ASP A 299 11.08 0.34 -8.49
N ILE A 300 10.22 1.04 -9.22
CA ILE A 300 9.12 0.45 -10.01
C ILE A 300 9.66 -0.49 -11.08
N ILE A 301 10.71 -0.08 -11.81
CA ILE A 301 11.34 -0.90 -12.86
C ILE A 301 12.02 -2.12 -12.23
N ASP A 302 12.78 -1.94 -11.16
CA ASP A 302 13.51 -3.03 -10.49
C ASP A 302 12.56 -4.06 -9.84
N SER A 303 11.47 -3.57 -9.24
CA SER A 303 10.37 -4.43 -8.78
C SER A 303 9.80 -5.24 -9.93
N THR A 304 9.56 -4.61 -11.08
CA THR A 304 9.05 -5.28 -12.28
C THR A 304 10.01 -6.31 -12.83
N ILE A 305 11.33 -6.03 -12.87
CA ILE A 305 12.35 -7.01 -13.26
C ILE A 305 12.24 -8.26 -12.39
N THR A 306 12.10 -8.09 -11.08
CA THR A 306 11.95 -9.21 -10.15
C THR A 306 10.68 -10.00 -10.44
N LEU A 307 9.55 -9.32 -10.62
CA LEU A 307 8.26 -9.95 -10.93
C LEU A 307 8.31 -10.75 -12.23
N VAL A 308 8.82 -10.18 -13.32
CA VAL A 308 8.86 -10.86 -14.63
C VAL A 308 9.82 -12.04 -14.64
N LYS A 309 10.92 -11.97 -13.87
CA LYS A 309 11.86 -13.08 -13.68
C LYS A 309 11.20 -14.22 -12.90
N VAL A 310 10.62 -13.92 -11.74
CA VAL A 310 10.05 -14.93 -10.84
C VAL A 310 8.83 -15.61 -11.47
N LEU A 311 7.90 -14.85 -12.06
CA LEU A 311 6.68 -15.39 -12.66
C LEU A 311 6.88 -15.87 -14.12
N GLU A 312 8.06 -15.62 -14.70
CA GLU A 312 8.39 -15.90 -16.10
C GLU A 312 7.37 -15.31 -17.10
N THR A 313 6.85 -14.11 -16.80
CA THR A 313 5.73 -13.53 -17.55
C THR A 313 6.09 -13.21 -19.00
N SER A 314 7.37 -12.91 -19.28
CA SER A 314 7.89 -12.67 -20.63
C SER A 314 7.50 -13.76 -21.62
N SER A 315 7.41 -15.02 -21.16
CA SER A 315 7.07 -16.17 -22.01
C SER A 315 5.65 -16.15 -22.60
N ILE A 316 4.74 -15.42 -21.98
CA ILE A 316 3.32 -15.32 -22.38
C ILE A 316 2.91 -13.90 -22.78
N CYS A 317 3.81 -12.93 -22.64
CA CYS A 317 3.54 -11.50 -22.75
C CYS A 317 3.77 -10.98 -24.18
N ASP A 318 2.86 -10.12 -24.65
CA ASP A 318 3.09 -9.34 -25.87
C ASP A 318 4.10 -8.20 -25.62
N HIS A 319 4.86 -7.82 -26.64
CA HIS A 319 5.86 -6.76 -26.54
C HIS A 319 5.24 -5.38 -26.19
N GLU A 320 3.95 -5.19 -26.44
CA GLU A 320 3.22 -3.95 -26.11
C GLU A 320 2.88 -3.80 -24.63
N GLN A 321 3.07 -4.81 -23.78
CA GLN A 321 2.60 -4.72 -22.39
C GLN A 321 3.58 -3.96 -21.48
N TYR A 322 4.88 -4.22 -21.61
CA TYR A 322 5.91 -3.47 -20.86
C TYR A 322 7.20 -3.23 -21.65
N PHE A 323 7.49 -4.03 -22.69
CA PHE A 323 8.73 -3.91 -23.45
C PHE A 323 8.77 -2.60 -24.26
N VAL A 324 7.70 -2.28 -25.00
CA VAL A 324 7.62 -1.04 -25.80
C VAL A 324 7.75 0.19 -24.91
N GLN A 325 7.03 0.21 -23.78
CA GLN A 325 7.07 1.27 -22.77
C GLN A 325 8.49 1.45 -22.24
N SER A 326 9.15 0.34 -21.86
CA SER A 326 10.52 0.34 -21.35
C SER A 326 11.50 0.93 -22.38
N TYR A 327 11.36 0.52 -23.64
CA TYR A 327 12.21 1.02 -24.72
C TYR A 327 11.97 2.50 -25.01
N ASN A 328 10.71 2.95 -25.04
CA ASN A 328 10.38 4.36 -25.30
C ASN A 328 10.93 5.28 -24.19
N MET A 329 10.82 4.84 -22.91
CA MET A 329 11.46 5.55 -21.79
C MET A 329 12.98 5.58 -21.95
N TRP A 330 13.62 4.46 -22.32
CA TRP A 330 15.08 4.39 -22.52
C TRP A 330 15.57 5.33 -23.65
N VAL A 331 14.84 5.39 -24.77
CA VAL A 331 15.15 6.28 -25.91
C VAL A 331 15.00 7.74 -25.51
N THR A 332 13.97 8.06 -24.75
CA THR A 332 13.72 9.43 -24.25
C THR A 332 14.87 9.86 -23.35
N LEU A 333 15.24 9.03 -22.38
CA LEU A 333 16.34 9.28 -21.47
C LEU A 333 17.69 9.43 -22.21
N SER A 334 17.89 8.63 -23.26
CA SER A 334 19.08 8.75 -24.14
C SER A 334 19.10 10.00 -25.00
N SER A 335 17.95 10.60 -25.27
CA SER A 335 17.86 11.86 -26.00
C SER A 335 18.15 13.05 -25.08
N ILE A 336 17.70 12.98 -23.82
CA ILE A 336 17.97 13.98 -22.78
C ILE A 336 19.48 14.12 -22.52
N ASP A 337 20.18 13.00 -22.32
CA ASP A 337 21.65 13.02 -22.11
C ASP A 337 22.40 13.70 -23.27
N LYS A 338 21.96 13.48 -24.51
CA LYS A 338 22.58 14.10 -25.70
C LYS A 338 22.34 15.60 -25.72
N THR A 339 21.17 16.08 -25.32
CA THR A 339 20.89 17.53 -25.25
C THR A 339 21.66 18.22 -24.13
N ASP A 340 21.85 17.57 -22.98
CA ASP A 340 22.64 18.12 -21.88
C ASP A 340 24.13 18.17 -22.20
N SER A 341 24.67 17.14 -22.88
CA SER A 341 26.07 17.14 -23.35
C SER A 341 26.38 18.26 -24.37
N ASN A 342 25.36 18.81 -25.03
CA ASN A 342 25.49 19.89 -26.00
C ASN A 342 25.25 21.30 -25.38
N GLY A 343 25.18 21.41 -24.06
CA GLY A 343 25.13 22.70 -23.35
C GLY A 343 23.74 23.35 -23.26
N GLY A 344 22.66 22.57 -23.43
CA GLY A 344 21.28 23.09 -23.47
C GLY A 344 20.52 23.13 -22.13
N SER A 345 21.10 22.72 -21.00
CA SER A 345 20.32 22.49 -19.78
C SER A 345 19.91 23.79 -19.06
N SER A 346 18.65 23.86 -18.60
CA SER A 346 18.12 24.94 -17.75
C SER A 346 18.19 24.65 -16.24
N PHE A 347 18.90 23.61 -15.80
CA PHE A 347 18.94 23.17 -14.40
C PHE A 347 20.16 23.73 -13.64
N GLU A 348 20.00 23.95 -12.33
CA GLU A 348 21.07 24.37 -11.41
C GLU A 348 22.14 23.26 -11.27
N ILE A 349 23.34 23.60 -10.79
CA ILE A 349 24.52 22.70 -10.85
C ILE A 349 24.36 21.48 -9.93
N ASP A 350 23.78 21.65 -8.74
CA ASP A 350 23.61 20.56 -7.76
C ASP A 350 22.51 19.58 -8.22
N ASP A 351 21.45 20.07 -8.88
CA ASP A 351 20.38 19.25 -9.47
C ASP A 351 20.88 18.36 -10.62
N LYS A 352 22.03 18.68 -11.23
CA LYS A 352 22.57 17.92 -12.37
C LYS A 352 23.23 16.61 -11.97
N GLU A 353 23.93 16.56 -10.84
CA GLU A 353 24.60 15.33 -10.41
C GLU A 353 23.57 14.26 -10.00
N GLU A 354 22.55 14.65 -9.23
CA GLU A 354 21.45 13.75 -8.85
C GLU A 354 20.66 13.26 -10.07
N LEU A 355 20.35 14.16 -11.01
CA LEU A 355 19.67 13.80 -12.25
C LEU A 355 20.49 12.86 -13.14
N GLN A 356 21.82 13.05 -13.19
CA GLN A 356 22.72 12.16 -13.92
C GLN A 356 22.81 10.78 -13.26
N GLU A 357 22.89 10.72 -11.93
CA GLU A 357 22.91 9.45 -11.21
C GLU A 357 21.58 8.69 -11.40
N PHE A 358 20.45 9.38 -11.25
CA PHE A 358 19.11 8.83 -11.52
C PHE A 358 19.02 8.30 -12.95
N SER A 359 19.42 9.10 -13.94
CA SER A 359 19.39 8.73 -15.36
C SER A 359 20.24 7.49 -15.64
N LYS A 360 21.42 7.39 -15.04
CA LYS A 360 22.28 6.22 -15.18
C LYS A 360 21.63 4.96 -14.61
N LYS A 361 21.08 5.03 -13.39
CA LYS A 361 20.37 3.91 -12.74
C LYS A 361 19.17 3.48 -13.56
N MET A 362 18.31 4.43 -13.94
CA MET A 362 17.12 4.16 -14.74
C MET A 362 17.46 3.52 -16.09
N LYS A 363 18.52 3.96 -16.78
CA LYS A 363 18.97 3.30 -18.02
C LYS A 363 19.41 1.87 -17.80
N ALA A 364 20.17 1.59 -16.75
CA ALA A 364 20.63 0.23 -16.44
C ALA A 364 19.43 -0.69 -16.15
N SER A 365 18.49 -0.24 -15.30
CA SER A 365 17.27 -0.99 -14.98
C SER A 365 16.40 -1.23 -16.21
N LEU A 366 16.15 -0.20 -17.03
CA LEU A 366 15.39 -0.37 -18.28
C LEU A 366 16.08 -1.34 -19.24
N SER A 367 17.41 -1.27 -19.36
CA SER A 367 18.19 -2.18 -20.21
C SER A 367 18.03 -3.61 -19.73
N ALA A 368 18.18 -3.86 -18.43
CA ALA A 368 17.95 -5.16 -17.84
C ALA A 368 16.51 -5.65 -18.11
N LEU A 369 15.48 -4.84 -17.91
CA LEU A 369 14.09 -5.23 -18.16
C LEU A 369 13.81 -5.57 -19.63
N ILE A 370 14.31 -4.76 -20.56
CA ILE A 370 14.24 -5.00 -22.01
C ILE A 370 14.87 -6.36 -22.35
N PHE A 371 16.04 -6.65 -21.78
CA PHE A 371 16.75 -7.90 -22.07
C PHE A 371 16.12 -9.12 -21.38
N ASN A 372 15.50 -8.97 -20.20
CA ASN A 372 14.68 -10.02 -19.58
C ASN A 372 13.46 -10.39 -20.45
N TYR A 373 12.87 -9.42 -21.14
CA TYR A 373 11.83 -9.71 -22.12
C TYR A 373 12.39 -10.57 -23.27
N ILE A 374 13.49 -10.13 -23.88
CA ILE A 374 14.12 -10.80 -25.04
C ILE A 374 14.57 -12.23 -24.70
N GLU A 375 15.08 -12.45 -23.50
CA GLU A 375 15.55 -13.77 -23.06
C GLU A 375 14.46 -14.83 -23.16
N LYS A 376 13.21 -14.47 -22.80
CA LYS A 376 12.13 -15.45 -22.56
C LYS A 376 10.89 -15.28 -23.42
N CYS A 377 10.75 -14.20 -24.20
CA CYS A 377 9.57 -13.96 -25.05
C CYS A 377 9.37 -15.03 -26.14
N SER A 378 8.22 -15.05 -26.81
CA SER A 378 7.99 -15.95 -27.95
C SER A 378 8.92 -15.61 -29.12
N ASN A 379 9.15 -16.55 -30.06
CA ASN A 379 9.97 -16.26 -31.23
C ASN A 379 9.37 -15.18 -32.13
N GLU A 380 8.04 -15.07 -32.21
CA GLU A 380 7.38 -13.99 -32.96
C GLU A 380 7.69 -12.63 -32.31
N ASN A 381 7.57 -12.54 -30.98
CA ASN A 381 7.82 -11.30 -30.27
C ASN A 381 9.30 -10.95 -30.18
N LEU A 382 10.20 -11.94 -30.21
CA LEU A 382 11.64 -11.72 -30.33
C LEU A 382 11.98 -10.91 -31.58
N LEU A 383 11.36 -11.23 -32.72
CA LEU A 383 11.56 -10.49 -33.98
C LEU A 383 11.13 -9.04 -33.81
N LYS A 384 9.89 -8.82 -33.37
CA LYS A 384 9.34 -7.48 -33.14
C LYS A 384 10.21 -6.66 -32.17
N ALA A 385 10.70 -7.29 -31.10
CA ALA A 385 11.56 -6.66 -30.11
C ALA A 385 12.92 -6.25 -30.69
N ILE A 386 13.60 -7.15 -31.40
CA ILE A 386 14.90 -6.85 -32.02
C ILE A 386 14.75 -5.78 -33.10
N ASP A 387 13.71 -5.85 -33.93
CA ASP A 387 13.43 -4.85 -34.97
C ASP A 387 13.16 -3.47 -34.35
N LYS A 388 12.41 -3.42 -33.25
CA LYS A 388 12.10 -2.18 -32.53
C LYS A 388 13.35 -1.52 -31.94
N ILE A 389 14.25 -2.32 -31.35
CA ILE A 389 15.52 -1.85 -30.78
C ILE A 389 16.49 -1.40 -31.89
N GLY A 390 16.57 -2.18 -32.97
CA GLY A 390 17.40 -1.89 -34.13
C GLY A 390 18.81 -1.47 -33.78
N LYS A 391 19.18 -0.24 -34.18
CA LYS A 391 20.52 0.34 -33.98
C LYS A 391 20.91 0.57 -32.52
N ASN A 392 19.95 0.60 -31.60
CA ASN A 392 20.23 0.85 -30.19
C ASN A 392 20.61 -0.43 -29.43
N TYR A 393 20.63 -1.60 -30.07
CA TYR A 393 20.90 -2.86 -29.39
C TYR A 393 22.21 -2.86 -28.63
N ASP A 394 23.31 -2.47 -29.29
CA ASP A 394 24.64 -2.58 -28.68
C ASP A 394 24.80 -1.57 -27.53
N ASP A 395 24.16 -0.40 -27.64
CA ASP A 395 24.12 0.61 -26.58
C ASP A 395 23.38 0.08 -25.34
N ILE A 396 22.17 -0.47 -25.51
CA ILE A 396 21.37 -1.03 -24.41
C ILE A 396 22.10 -2.25 -23.81
N PHE A 397 22.66 -3.10 -24.67
CA PHE A 397 23.34 -4.33 -24.23
C PHE A 397 24.58 -4.03 -23.37
N SER A 398 25.31 -2.95 -23.68
CA SER A 398 26.48 -2.54 -22.90
C SER A 398 26.17 -2.13 -21.46
N LEU A 399 24.89 -1.87 -21.14
CA LEU A 399 24.42 -1.45 -19.82
C LEU A 399 23.86 -2.61 -18.98
N VAL A 400 23.86 -3.84 -19.52
CA VAL A 400 23.38 -5.03 -18.79
C VAL A 400 24.51 -5.63 -17.96
N GLU A 401 24.42 -5.49 -16.64
CA GLU A 401 25.44 -6.00 -15.70
C GLU A 401 25.32 -7.51 -15.42
N ASP A 402 24.14 -8.11 -15.64
CA ASP A 402 23.89 -9.54 -15.43
C ASP A 402 24.52 -10.38 -16.55
N GLU A 403 25.70 -10.94 -16.28
CA GLU A 403 26.45 -11.77 -17.24
C GLU A 403 25.64 -12.97 -17.76
N SER A 404 24.79 -13.55 -16.92
CA SER A 404 23.98 -14.72 -17.28
C SER A 404 22.90 -14.34 -18.29
N LEU A 405 22.24 -13.21 -18.07
CA LEU A 405 21.26 -12.63 -18.98
C LEU A 405 21.92 -12.21 -20.31
N SER A 406 23.06 -11.52 -20.24
CA SER A 406 23.83 -11.08 -21.40
C SER A 406 24.22 -12.24 -22.31
N LYS A 407 24.67 -13.36 -21.71
CA LYS A 407 24.99 -14.58 -22.47
C LYS A 407 23.74 -15.21 -23.09
N ALA A 408 22.67 -15.39 -22.31
CA ALA A 408 21.43 -16.01 -22.79
C ALA A 408 20.83 -15.24 -23.97
N VAL A 409 20.81 -13.91 -23.90
CA VAL A 409 20.30 -13.08 -24.99
C VAL A 409 21.26 -13.07 -26.18
N SER A 410 22.58 -13.04 -25.98
CA SER A 410 23.54 -13.13 -27.08
C SER A 410 23.37 -14.42 -27.89
N ASP A 411 23.24 -15.55 -27.18
CA ASP A 411 22.99 -16.86 -27.78
C ASP A 411 21.66 -16.87 -28.54
N ARG A 412 20.63 -16.22 -27.99
CA ARG A 412 19.31 -16.16 -28.61
C ARG A 412 19.25 -15.22 -29.83
N ALA A 413 19.87 -14.05 -29.75
CA ALA A 413 19.87 -13.03 -30.78
C ALA A 413 20.83 -13.35 -31.94
N SER A 414 21.93 -14.06 -31.68
CA SER A 414 22.87 -14.50 -32.73
C SER A 414 22.19 -15.41 -33.76
N ASN A 415 21.35 -16.35 -33.31
CA ASN A 415 20.52 -17.19 -34.18
C ASN A 415 19.61 -16.40 -35.14
N TYR A 416 19.25 -15.17 -34.76
CA TYR A 416 18.43 -14.30 -35.59
C TYR A 416 19.26 -13.39 -36.51
N ARG A 417 20.33 -12.77 -36.00
CA ARG A 417 21.23 -11.92 -36.78
C ARG A 417 21.89 -12.65 -37.95
N THR A 418 22.11 -13.97 -37.83
CA THR A 418 22.61 -14.78 -38.95
C THR A 418 21.58 -14.91 -40.08
N ARG A 419 20.28 -14.98 -39.77
CA ARG A 419 19.20 -15.08 -40.77
C ARG A 419 18.96 -13.77 -41.53
N LEU A 420 19.05 -12.62 -40.86
CA LEU A 420 18.93 -11.31 -41.53
C LEU A 420 20.03 -11.08 -42.57
N LYS A 421 21.28 -11.46 -42.23
CA LYS A 421 22.43 -11.39 -43.17
C LYS A 421 22.30 -12.33 -44.37
N GLU A 422 21.54 -13.41 -44.27
CA GLU A 422 21.27 -14.32 -45.40
C GLU A 422 20.21 -13.75 -46.36
N THR A 423 19.22 -13.02 -45.83
CA THR A 423 18.19 -12.32 -46.62
C THR A 423 18.64 -11.01 -47.26
N GLU A 424 19.62 -10.29 -46.70
CA GLU A 424 20.21 -9.10 -47.34
C GLU A 424 21.19 -9.43 -48.49
N ASN A 425 21.59 -10.70 -48.61
CA ASN A 425 22.48 -11.21 -49.66
C ASN A 425 21.73 -12.01 -50.75
N CYS A 426 20.41 -11.91 -50.82
CA CYS A 426 19.54 -12.37 -51.92
C CYS A 426 18.80 -11.17 -52.50
#